data_AF-A0A949GLQ9-F1
#
_entry.id   AF-A0A949GLQ9-F1
#
_cell.length_a   1.000
_cell.length_b   1.000
_cell.length_c   1.000
_cell.angle_alpha   90.00
_cell.angle_beta   90.00
_cell.angle_gamma   90.00
#
_symmetry.space_group_name_H-M   'P 1'
#
loop_
_entity.id
_entity.type
_entity.pdbx_description
1 polymer ?
#
loop_
_entity_poly.entity_id
_entity_poly.type
_entity_poly.pdbx_seq_one_letter_code
_entity_poly.pdbx_strand_id
1 'polypeptide(L)'
;MKKRLVRAVLVAGLSVFAAGAVLTATQAVAASSDSDKDAPKISRSINKPISDAQKALQTKDWATALADLKEAQGASDLTDYDKYIINYFTGLAAYNSGDKATATTAFLAAAESTAAPASEHASVLRIAMELQNEADNYAKVIELAKLSEQAGPLDPTVAGIVASAYYNSKDYANAQKYAQQSIDGDLKAGKIPDHTAYQIVLLSQNRQKDIPGETKTLETMAQDYGNADDWGNLLDISLSTLPTSSKGFREIGALFIYRLRTLVGATTSAEDYKLSAQLALGLRDPGDAQRALEQGLSKGAVNQATVGALLQKANAAARTDEPSLPAAEAAAAKSKSGKEDVLVAEGYFGYGKYADAIRVARRALAKGGREAIEAQMLIGAAQASSGDNAAAQSLAAVKGDPILERAAQLWSLYATRKYGLAAAAPAPASH
;
A
#
# COMPACT_ATOMS: atom_id res chain seq x y z
N MET A 1 8.70 -15.35 0.05
CA MET A 1 8.88 -14.04 -0.60
C MET A 1 10.13 -14.04 -1.49
N LYS A 2 9.96 -14.07 -2.82
CA LYS A 2 11.07 -13.88 -3.76
C LYS A 2 11.42 -12.39 -3.79
N LYS A 3 12.68 -12.06 -3.48
CA LYS A 3 13.22 -10.69 -3.44
C LYS A 3 13.16 -10.03 -4.82
N ARG A 4 12.03 -9.41 -5.16
CA ARG A 4 11.96 -8.41 -6.22
C ARG A 4 11.66 -7.09 -5.54
N LEU A 5 12.72 -6.44 -5.06
CA LEU A 5 12.67 -5.03 -4.68
C LEU A 5 12.30 -4.26 -5.96
N VAL A 6 11.07 -3.77 -5.99
CA VAL A 6 10.60 -2.84 -7.01
C VAL A 6 11.46 -1.60 -6.85
N ARG A 7 12.35 -1.38 -7.82
CA ARG A 7 12.98 -0.07 -8.03
C ARG A 7 11.86 0.85 -8.51
N ALA A 8 11.10 1.40 -7.57
CA ALA A 8 10.17 2.47 -7.85
C ALA A 8 11.02 3.72 -8.14
N VAL A 9 11.21 3.98 -9.43
CA VAL A 9 11.81 5.22 -9.92
C VAL A 9 10.74 6.30 -9.72
N LEU A 10 10.76 6.96 -8.56
CA LEU A 10 10.05 8.22 -8.32
C LEU A 10 10.75 9.30 -9.15
N VAL A 11 10.36 9.45 -10.42
CA VAL A 11 10.82 10.55 -11.31
C VAL A 11 9.71 11.58 -11.57
N ALA A 12 8.54 11.44 -10.97
CA ALA A 12 7.46 12.41 -11.15
C ALA A 12 7.35 13.32 -9.91
N GLY A 13 7.95 14.51 -9.95
CA GLY A 13 7.65 15.53 -8.93
C GLY A 13 8.45 16.84 -8.98
N LEU A 14 9.64 16.88 -9.57
CA LEU A 14 10.49 18.07 -9.47
C LEU A 14 10.13 19.23 -10.41
N SER A 15 9.18 19.05 -11.33
CA SER A 15 8.94 20.01 -12.43
C SER A 15 8.03 21.20 -12.09
N VAL A 16 7.43 21.29 -10.90
CA VAL A 16 6.39 22.32 -10.65
C VAL A 16 6.79 23.44 -9.67
N PHE A 17 7.80 23.27 -8.80
CA PHE A 17 8.02 24.27 -7.73
C PHE A 17 9.20 25.24 -7.92
N ALA A 18 10.09 25.03 -8.91
CA ALA A 18 11.15 25.99 -9.19
C ALA A 18 10.63 27.34 -9.70
N ALA A 19 9.42 27.41 -10.27
CA ALA A 19 8.85 28.66 -10.75
C ALA A 19 8.22 29.53 -9.62
N GLY A 20 7.76 28.91 -8.52
CA GLY A 20 7.09 29.63 -7.43
C GLY A 20 8.05 30.32 -6.46
N ALA A 21 9.17 29.67 -6.12
CA ALA A 21 10.17 30.23 -5.20
C ALA A 21 11.02 31.34 -5.85
N VAL A 22 11.22 31.28 -7.17
CA VAL A 22 11.98 32.32 -7.90
C VAL A 22 11.23 33.66 -7.92
N LEU A 23 9.89 33.64 -7.92
CA LEU A 23 9.09 34.88 -7.97
C LEU A 23 8.98 35.62 -6.63
N THR A 24 9.20 34.95 -5.49
CA THR A 24 9.21 35.60 -4.18
C THR A 24 10.58 36.20 -3.84
N ALA A 25 11.68 35.58 -4.27
CA ALA A 25 13.02 36.12 -4.06
C ALA A 25 13.28 37.44 -4.84
N THR A 26 12.61 37.64 -5.99
CA THR A 26 12.75 38.87 -6.78
C THR A 26 12.00 40.08 -6.22
N GLN A 27 10.99 39.89 -5.35
CA GLN A 27 10.26 41.02 -4.75
C GLN A 27 10.91 41.56 -3.48
N ALA A 28 11.79 40.79 -2.83
CA ALA A 28 12.56 41.25 -1.67
C ALA A 28 13.61 42.33 -2.01
N VAL A 29 13.99 42.48 -3.28
CA VAL A 29 14.97 43.50 -3.70
C VAL A 29 14.31 44.81 -4.14
N ALA A 30 13.00 44.81 -4.45
CA ALA A 30 12.32 45.97 -5.04
C ALA A 30 11.21 46.60 -4.19
N ALA A 31 10.75 45.95 -3.11
CA ALA A 31 9.75 46.51 -2.20
C ALA A 31 10.24 46.44 -0.75
N SER A 32 11.10 47.39 -0.37
CA SER A 32 11.38 47.69 1.03
C SER A 32 10.14 48.32 1.68
N SER A 33 9.17 47.49 2.06
CA SER A 33 8.15 47.84 3.06
C SER A 33 8.59 47.30 4.42
N ASP A 34 9.26 48.17 5.18
CA ASP A 34 9.39 48.29 6.65
C ASP A 34 9.21 47.10 7.63
N SER A 35 9.32 45.82 7.22
CA SER A 35 9.14 44.67 8.12
C SER A 35 10.30 43.68 8.24
N ASP A 36 11.49 43.96 7.69
CA ASP A 36 12.69 43.15 7.95
C ASP A 36 13.97 44.01 7.99
N LYS A 37 14.32 44.52 9.17
CA LYS A 37 15.58 45.26 9.39
C LYS A 37 16.81 44.34 9.54
N ASP A 38 16.60 43.02 9.58
CA ASP A 38 17.63 42.01 9.85
C ASP A 38 17.87 41.05 8.67
N ALA A 39 17.32 41.32 7.48
CA ALA A 39 17.63 40.52 6.29
C ALA A 39 19.13 40.62 5.96
N PRO A 40 19.87 39.50 5.93
CA PRO A 40 21.30 39.51 5.64
C PRO A 40 21.57 40.14 4.28
N LYS A 41 22.60 41.00 4.20
CA LYS A 41 23.02 41.65 2.94
C LYS A 41 24.23 40.95 2.37
N ILE A 42 24.24 40.74 1.06
CA ILE A 42 25.42 40.24 0.35
C ILE A 42 26.56 41.28 0.33
N SER A 43 27.79 40.79 0.30
CA SER A 43 29.00 41.62 0.25
C SER A 43 29.11 42.40 -1.05
N ARG A 44 29.64 43.63 -0.95
CA ARG A 44 29.77 44.52 -2.12
C ARG A 44 30.60 43.91 -3.25
N SER A 45 31.61 43.10 -2.90
CA SER A 45 32.48 42.39 -3.83
C SER A 45 31.73 41.43 -4.74
N ILE A 46 30.58 40.89 -4.30
CA ILE A 46 29.79 39.92 -5.08
C ILE A 46 28.47 40.47 -5.64
N ASN A 47 28.12 41.73 -5.35
CA ASN A 47 26.85 42.32 -5.81
C ASN A 47 26.64 42.21 -7.32
N LYS A 48 27.66 42.54 -8.11
CA LYS A 48 27.59 42.51 -9.57
C LYS A 48 27.46 41.06 -10.10
N PRO A 49 28.37 40.13 -9.79
CA PRO A 49 28.25 38.76 -10.31
C PRO A 49 26.96 38.07 -9.85
N ILE A 50 26.48 38.29 -8.61
CA ILE A 50 25.18 37.76 -8.19
C ILE A 50 24.02 38.36 -8.99
N SER A 51 24.01 39.67 -9.23
CA SER A 51 22.94 40.31 -10.01
C SER A 51 22.90 39.84 -11.46
N ASP A 52 24.07 39.65 -12.08
CA ASP A 52 24.17 39.17 -13.46
C ASP A 52 23.79 37.68 -13.56
N ALA A 53 24.19 36.86 -12.58
CA ALA A 53 23.73 35.47 -12.47
C ALA A 53 22.21 35.35 -12.34
N GLN A 54 21.56 36.21 -11.55
CA GLN A 54 20.10 36.23 -11.41
C GLN A 54 19.39 36.56 -12.73
N LYS A 55 19.91 37.51 -13.52
CA LYS A 55 19.36 37.83 -14.85
C LYS A 55 19.54 36.66 -15.83
N ALA A 56 20.70 36.00 -15.78
CA ALA A 56 20.98 34.83 -16.59
C ALA A 56 20.02 33.67 -16.22
N LEU A 57 19.79 33.42 -14.93
CA LEU A 57 18.77 32.46 -14.45
C LEU A 57 17.36 32.79 -14.98
N GLN A 58 16.94 34.06 -14.93
CA GLN A 58 15.63 34.49 -15.42
C GLN A 58 15.46 34.26 -16.93
N THR A 59 16.54 34.42 -17.69
CA THR A 59 16.56 34.20 -19.15
C THR A 59 16.90 32.77 -19.54
N LYS A 60 17.01 31.85 -18.57
CA LYS A 60 17.39 30.44 -18.75
C LYS A 60 18.78 30.24 -19.35
N ASP A 61 19.65 31.24 -19.25
CA ASP A 61 21.05 31.14 -19.61
C ASP A 61 21.85 30.55 -18.44
N TRP A 62 21.75 29.23 -18.30
CA TRP A 62 22.38 28.51 -17.19
C TRP A 62 23.92 28.57 -17.24
N ALA A 63 24.50 28.64 -18.44
CA ALA A 63 25.95 28.68 -18.60
C ALA A 63 26.52 30.01 -18.11
N THR A 64 25.91 31.13 -18.50
CA THR A 64 26.30 32.46 -18.00
C THR A 64 26.05 32.57 -16.50
N ALA A 65 24.91 32.07 -16.01
CA ALA A 65 24.64 32.06 -14.57
C ALA A 65 25.73 31.33 -13.76
N LEU A 66 26.13 30.13 -14.20
CA LEU A 66 27.19 29.35 -13.54
C LEU A 66 28.55 30.04 -13.60
N ALA A 67 28.86 30.74 -14.70
CA ALA A 67 30.11 31.49 -14.83
C ALA A 67 30.17 32.67 -13.86
N ASP A 68 29.09 33.47 -13.78
CA ASP A 68 28.99 34.62 -12.87
C ASP A 68 29.02 34.18 -11.40
N LEU A 69 28.36 33.06 -11.06
CA LEU A 69 28.40 32.49 -9.70
C LEU A 69 29.79 32.01 -9.30
N LYS A 70 30.55 31.46 -10.26
CA LYS A 70 31.95 31.07 -10.05
C LYS A 70 32.86 32.29 -9.84
N GLU A 71 32.61 33.40 -10.55
CA GLU A 71 33.28 34.67 -10.29
C GLU A 71 33.01 35.15 -8.86
N ALA A 72 31.74 35.13 -8.44
CA ALA A 72 31.35 35.50 -7.07
C ALA A 72 32.04 34.61 -6.01
N GLN A 73 32.15 33.30 -6.26
CA GLN A 73 32.82 32.36 -5.37
C GLN A 73 34.33 32.65 -5.18
N GLY A 74 34.95 33.37 -6.12
CA GLY A 74 36.36 33.75 -6.06
C GLY A 74 36.70 34.94 -5.16
N ALA A 75 35.69 35.64 -4.60
CA ALA A 75 35.93 36.78 -3.73
C ALA A 75 36.59 36.37 -2.40
N SER A 76 37.50 37.21 -1.89
CA SER A 76 38.28 36.92 -0.67
C SER A 76 37.54 37.25 0.63
N ASP A 77 36.45 38.00 0.56
CA ASP A 77 35.71 38.57 1.70
C ASP A 77 34.29 37.98 1.88
N LEU A 78 34.09 36.73 1.44
CA LEU A 78 32.79 36.06 1.52
C LEU A 78 32.34 35.80 2.96
N THR A 79 31.19 36.37 3.32
CA THR A 79 30.45 36.03 4.53
C THR A 79 29.74 34.66 4.38
N ASP A 80 29.21 34.12 5.46
CA ASP A 80 28.47 32.85 5.40
C ASP A 80 27.14 32.99 4.64
N TYR A 81 26.54 34.18 4.64
CA TYR A 81 25.37 34.47 3.82
C TYR A 81 25.72 34.56 2.33
N ASP A 82 26.88 35.14 1.99
CA ASP A 82 27.38 35.16 0.62
C ASP A 82 27.56 33.74 0.07
N LYS A 83 28.20 32.87 0.86
CA LYS A 83 28.37 31.45 0.50
C LYS A 83 27.03 30.75 0.32
N TYR A 84 26.06 31.01 1.20
CA TYR A 84 24.71 30.46 1.07
C TYR A 84 24.07 30.86 -0.26
N ILE A 85 24.04 32.16 -0.58
CA ILE A 85 23.41 32.68 -1.80
C ILE A 85 24.10 32.16 -3.06
N ILE A 86 25.44 32.11 -3.08
CA ILE A 86 26.21 31.56 -4.19
C ILE A 86 25.83 30.08 -4.41
N ASN A 87 25.80 29.28 -3.36
CA ASN A 87 25.45 27.87 -3.45
C ASN A 87 23.99 27.65 -3.84
N TYR A 88 23.06 28.45 -3.32
CA TYR A 88 21.64 28.37 -3.68
C TYR A 88 21.42 28.60 -5.18
N PHE A 89 21.96 29.69 -5.73
CA PHE A 89 21.84 29.99 -7.16
C PHE A 89 22.63 29.03 -8.04
N THR A 90 23.78 28.52 -7.58
CA THR A 90 24.54 27.48 -8.29
C THR A 90 23.72 26.20 -8.38
N GLY A 91 23.07 25.81 -7.28
CA GLY A 91 22.15 24.68 -7.23
C GLY A 91 21.01 24.83 -8.23
N LEU A 92 20.35 26.00 -8.26
CA LEU A 92 19.26 26.28 -9.20
C LEU A 92 19.72 26.21 -10.66
N ALA A 93 20.83 26.86 -11.01
CA ALA A 93 21.35 26.87 -12.38
C ALA A 93 21.73 25.45 -12.84
N ALA A 94 22.47 24.73 -12.00
CA ALA A 94 22.90 23.37 -12.28
C ALA A 94 21.73 22.38 -12.38
N TYR A 95 20.74 22.52 -11.50
CA TYR A 95 19.55 21.67 -11.53
C TYR A 95 18.78 21.85 -12.85
N ASN A 96 18.58 23.10 -13.29
CA ASN A 96 17.86 23.40 -14.53
C ASN A 96 18.66 23.11 -15.80
N SER A 97 19.99 23.09 -15.74
CA SER A 97 20.85 22.68 -16.86
C SER A 97 20.99 21.15 -16.99
N GLY A 98 20.52 20.39 -16.01
CA GLY A 98 20.66 18.93 -15.95
C GLY A 98 21.97 18.45 -15.32
N ASP A 99 22.81 19.36 -14.83
CA ASP A 99 24.02 19.03 -14.06
C ASP A 99 23.66 18.66 -12.62
N LYS A 100 23.19 17.43 -12.45
CA LYS A 100 22.79 16.90 -11.14
C LYS A 100 23.94 16.85 -10.14
N ALA A 101 25.18 16.63 -10.57
CA ALA A 101 26.32 16.53 -9.66
C ALA A 101 26.60 17.88 -8.99
N THR A 102 26.69 18.94 -9.79
CA THR A 102 26.87 20.30 -9.28
C THR A 102 25.66 20.75 -8.45
N ALA A 103 24.44 20.43 -8.90
CA ALA A 103 23.23 20.73 -8.14
C ALA A 103 23.23 20.10 -6.75
N THR A 104 23.57 18.81 -6.66
CA THR A 104 23.66 18.06 -5.40
C THR A 104 24.68 18.68 -4.45
N THR A 105 25.88 19.01 -4.93
CA THR A 105 26.92 19.64 -4.11
C THR A 105 26.49 21.02 -3.61
N ALA A 106 25.94 21.85 -4.51
CA ALA A 106 25.59 23.22 -4.19
C ALA A 106 24.38 23.31 -3.24
N PHE A 107 23.31 22.54 -3.49
CA PHE A 107 22.16 22.52 -2.56
C PHE A 107 22.48 21.90 -1.21
N LEU A 108 23.40 20.92 -1.15
CA LEU A 108 23.87 20.39 0.13
C LEU A 108 24.59 21.48 0.95
N ALA A 109 25.52 22.20 0.33
CA ALA A 109 26.22 23.31 0.99
C ALA A 109 25.28 24.44 1.42
N ALA A 110 24.25 24.74 0.61
CA ALA A 110 23.22 25.71 0.97
C ALA A 110 22.34 25.23 2.13
N ALA A 111 22.00 23.94 2.19
CA ALA A 111 21.18 23.35 3.24
C ALA A 111 21.91 23.30 4.59
N GLU A 112 23.22 23.09 4.59
CA GLU A 112 24.04 23.03 5.82
C GLU A 112 24.43 24.43 6.35
N SER A 113 24.12 25.51 5.61
CA SER A 113 24.45 26.87 6.03
C SER A 113 23.58 27.35 7.19
N THR A 114 24.22 27.83 8.25
CA THR A 114 23.56 28.50 9.39
C THR A 114 23.12 29.93 9.08
N ALA A 115 23.52 30.46 7.92
CA ALA A 115 23.17 31.82 7.48
C ALA A 115 21.91 31.86 6.59
N ALA A 116 21.30 30.70 6.29
CA ALA A 116 20.09 30.63 5.48
C ALA A 116 18.90 31.30 6.19
N PRO A 117 18.11 32.16 5.51
CA PRO A 117 16.89 32.71 6.08
C PRO A 117 15.90 31.59 6.43
N ALA A 118 15.29 31.65 7.60
CA ALA A 118 14.38 30.61 8.09
C ALA A 118 13.19 30.34 7.12
N SER A 119 12.72 31.37 6.42
CA SER A 119 11.65 31.28 5.41
C SER A 119 12.03 30.45 4.18
N GLU A 120 13.32 30.37 3.85
CA GLU A 120 13.83 29.71 2.64
C GLU A 120 14.50 28.36 2.96
N HIS A 121 15.08 28.24 4.16
CA HIS A 121 15.89 27.09 4.58
C HIS A 121 15.14 25.76 4.48
N ALA A 122 13.85 25.73 4.85
CA ALA A 122 13.02 24.54 4.74
C ALA A 122 12.90 24.02 3.29
N SER A 123 12.76 24.93 2.31
CA SER A 123 12.69 24.56 0.89
C SER A 123 14.03 24.04 0.37
N VAL A 124 15.15 24.63 0.82
CA VAL A 124 16.50 24.19 0.47
C VAL A 124 16.79 22.81 1.05
N LEU A 125 16.44 22.57 2.32
CA LEU A 125 16.57 21.28 2.98
C LEU A 125 15.79 20.19 2.25
N ARG A 126 14.55 20.48 1.84
CA ARG A 126 13.74 19.55 1.03
C ARG A 126 14.45 19.16 -0.27
N ILE A 127 14.89 20.14 -1.07
CA ILE A 127 15.57 19.89 -2.35
C ILE A 127 16.86 19.08 -2.12
N ALA A 128 17.65 19.44 -1.10
CA ALA A 128 18.85 18.70 -0.76
C ALA A 128 18.52 17.25 -0.37
N MET A 129 17.48 16.99 0.43
CA MET A 129 17.05 15.63 0.76
C MET A 129 16.62 14.84 -0.47
N GLU A 130 15.85 15.44 -1.38
CA GLU A 130 15.44 14.81 -2.65
C GLU A 130 16.67 14.39 -3.48
N LEU A 131 17.62 15.30 -3.69
CA LEU A 131 18.84 15.03 -4.45
C LEU A 131 19.74 13.98 -3.78
N GLN A 132 19.88 14.01 -2.45
CA GLN A 132 20.65 13.00 -1.73
C GLN A 132 19.96 11.63 -1.77
N ASN A 133 18.63 11.58 -1.76
CA ASN A 133 17.88 10.34 -1.92
C ASN A 133 18.04 9.77 -3.34
N GLU A 134 17.99 10.61 -4.38
CA GLU A 134 18.29 10.19 -5.76
C GLU A 134 19.73 9.66 -5.93
N ALA A 135 20.67 10.21 -5.16
CA ALA A 135 22.06 9.78 -5.13
C ALA A 135 22.31 8.57 -4.21
N ASP A 136 21.26 7.94 -3.68
CA ASP A 136 21.31 6.84 -2.69
C ASP A 136 22.12 7.18 -1.42
N ASN A 137 22.32 8.47 -1.12
CA ASN A 137 23.02 8.94 0.06
C ASN A 137 22.05 9.08 1.26
N TYR A 138 21.51 7.94 1.68
CA TYR A 138 20.49 7.88 2.74
C TYR A 138 20.99 8.42 4.09
N ALA A 139 22.28 8.26 4.40
CA ALA A 139 22.87 8.82 5.60
C ALA A 139 22.74 10.36 5.64
N LYS A 140 22.99 11.02 4.49
CA LYS A 140 22.84 12.46 4.40
C LYS A 140 21.38 12.90 4.40
N VAL A 141 20.47 12.15 3.79
CA VAL A 141 19.02 12.40 3.91
C VAL A 141 18.60 12.43 5.38
N ILE A 142 19.02 11.44 6.16
CA ILE A 142 18.71 11.34 7.59
C ILE A 142 19.30 12.51 8.40
N GLU A 143 20.52 12.94 8.07
CA GLU A 143 21.16 14.10 8.71
C GLU A 143 20.38 15.40 8.43
N LEU A 144 20.03 15.65 7.16
CA LEU A 144 19.27 16.82 6.75
C LEU A 144 17.84 16.82 7.32
N ALA A 145 17.22 15.64 7.46
CA ALA A 145 15.91 15.50 8.11
C ALA A 145 15.96 15.97 9.57
N LYS A 146 16.97 15.55 10.32
CA LYS A 146 17.18 15.97 11.72
C LYS A 146 17.43 17.47 11.84
N LEU A 147 18.12 18.07 10.87
CA LEU A 147 18.31 19.52 10.80
C LEU A 147 16.97 20.21 10.53
N SER A 148 16.19 19.73 9.57
CA SER A 148 14.87 20.26 9.25
C SER A 148 13.89 20.17 10.42
N GLU A 149 13.94 19.10 11.22
CA GLU A 149 13.08 18.90 12.40
C GLU A 149 13.32 19.94 13.51
N GLN A 150 14.48 20.61 13.53
CA GLN A 150 14.75 21.71 14.46
C GLN A 150 13.93 22.96 14.15
N ALA A 151 13.54 23.16 12.89
CA ALA A 151 12.75 24.29 12.43
C ALA A 151 11.23 24.02 12.51
N GLY A 152 10.82 22.76 12.63
CA GLY A 152 9.42 22.36 12.72
C GLY A 152 9.17 20.93 12.23
N PRO A 153 7.92 20.44 12.29
CA PRO A 153 7.58 19.12 11.79
C PRO A 153 7.83 19.03 10.27
N LEU A 154 8.26 17.85 9.81
CA LEU A 154 8.45 17.59 8.39
C LEU A 154 7.11 17.61 7.64
N ASP A 155 7.15 18.13 6.40
CA ASP A 155 6.07 17.94 5.45
C ASP A 155 5.84 16.43 5.20
N PRO A 156 4.59 15.96 5.03
CA PRO A 156 4.29 14.54 4.82
C PRO A 156 5.02 13.90 3.63
N THR A 157 5.26 14.68 2.55
CA THR A 157 6.03 14.22 1.38
C THR A 157 7.49 13.97 1.76
N VAL A 158 8.07 14.90 2.51
CA VAL A 158 9.45 14.78 3.01
C VAL A 158 9.57 13.63 3.99
N ALA A 159 8.58 13.42 4.86
CA ALA A 159 8.55 12.27 5.75
C ALA A 159 8.62 10.93 4.98
N GLY A 160 7.98 10.82 3.81
CA GLY A 160 8.08 9.64 2.94
C GLY A 160 9.49 9.39 2.38
N ILE A 161 10.20 10.46 1.99
CA ILE A 161 11.61 10.38 1.55
C ILE A 161 12.49 9.91 2.69
N VAL A 162 12.31 10.49 3.88
CA VAL A 162 13.08 10.14 5.08
C VAL A 162 12.80 8.70 5.51
N ALA A 163 11.56 8.23 5.40
CA ALA A 163 11.19 6.84 5.66
C ALA A 163 11.95 5.87 4.75
N SER A 164 12.03 6.19 3.45
CA SER A 164 12.77 5.41 2.46
C SER A 164 14.27 5.35 2.81
N ALA A 165 14.85 6.47 3.23
CA ALA A 165 16.25 6.54 3.64
C ALA A 165 16.53 5.66 4.87
N TYR A 166 15.70 5.73 5.91
CA TYR A 166 15.82 4.85 7.08
C TYR A 166 15.64 3.37 6.73
N TYR A 167 14.67 3.05 5.86
CA TYR A 167 14.43 1.68 5.41
C TYR A 167 15.67 1.08 4.73
N ASN A 168 16.26 1.81 3.78
CA ASN A 168 17.47 1.38 3.07
C ASN A 168 18.69 1.33 4.00
N SER A 169 18.71 2.14 5.06
CA SER A 169 19.71 2.11 6.13
C SER A 169 19.45 0.99 7.16
N LYS A 170 18.40 0.19 6.98
CA LYS A 170 17.97 -0.93 7.86
C LYS A 170 17.52 -0.50 9.25
N ASP A 171 17.20 0.77 9.45
CA ASP A 171 16.57 1.28 10.66
C ASP A 171 15.05 1.25 10.48
N TYR A 172 14.48 0.06 10.69
CA TYR A 172 13.07 -0.20 10.41
C TYR A 172 12.12 0.52 11.39
N ALA A 173 12.57 0.81 12.61
CA ALA A 173 11.76 1.53 13.59
C ALA A 173 11.54 2.98 13.14
N ASN A 174 12.61 3.67 12.73
CA ASN A 174 12.46 5.01 12.18
C ASN A 174 11.80 5.01 10.80
N ALA A 175 12.09 4.03 9.94
CA ALA A 175 11.40 3.90 8.66
C ALA A 175 9.87 3.82 8.83
N GLN A 176 9.39 2.98 9.74
CA GLN A 176 7.98 2.86 10.06
C GLN A 176 7.41 4.17 10.63
N LYS A 177 8.12 4.83 11.56
CA LYS A 177 7.70 6.11 12.15
C LYS A 177 7.46 7.18 11.07
N TYR A 178 8.45 7.41 10.20
CA TYR A 178 8.35 8.46 9.17
C TYR A 178 7.36 8.09 8.06
N ALA A 179 7.23 6.82 7.70
CA ALA A 179 6.21 6.38 6.75
C ALA A 179 4.80 6.59 7.31
N GLN A 180 4.58 6.32 8.61
CA GLN A 180 3.31 6.59 9.26
C GLN A 180 3.00 8.09 9.32
N GLN A 181 4.00 8.95 9.57
CA GLN A 181 3.82 10.40 9.50
C GLN A 181 3.38 10.87 8.12
N SER A 182 3.94 10.29 7.06
CA SER A 182 3.53 10.54 5.67
C SER A 182 2.06 10.14 5.45
N ILE A 183 1.69 8.92 5.85
CA ILE A 183 0.32 8.40 5.77
C ILE A 183 -0.67 9.29 6.52
N ASP A 184 -0.36 9.63 7.78
CA ASP A 184 -1.25 10.45 8.62
C ASP A 184 -1.44 11.85 8.03
N GLY A 185 -0.40 12.40 7.41
CA GLY A 185 -0.45 13.68 6.70
C GLY A 185 -1.40 13.64 5.50
N ASP A 186 -1.30 12.62 4.66
CA ASP A 186 -2.18 12.44 3.50
C ASP A 186 -3.63 12.24 3.92
N LEU A 187 -3.89 11.40 4.93
CA LEU A 187 -5.24 11.18 5.46
C LEU A 187 -5.86 12.47 6.01
N LYS A 188 -5.10 13.28 6.76
CA LYS A 188 -5.56 14.59 7.25
C LYS A 188 -5.87 15.56 6.12
N ALA A 189 -5.14 15.48 5.02
CA ALA A 189 -5.38 16.27 3.82
C ALA A 189 -6.53 15.74 2.95
N GLY A 190 -7.22 14.67 3.37
CA GLY A 190 -8.27 14.01 2.58
C GLY A 190 -7.74 13.34 1.31
N LYS A 191 -6.43 13.04 1.26
CA LYS A 191 -5.78 12.35 0.15
C LYS A 191 -5.69 10.86 0.45
N ILE A 192 -5.68 10.05 -0.61
CA ILE A 192 -5.31 8.64 -0.50
C ILE A 192 -3.79 8.61 -0.27
N PRO A 193 -3.30 7.97 0.81
CA PRO A 193 -1.86 7.93 1.07
C PRO A 193 -1.08 7.24 -0.04
N ASP A 194 0.21 7.57 -0.14
CA ASP A 194 1.10 6.89 -1.09
C ASP A 194 1.24 5.40 -0.75
N HIS A 195 1.05 4.52 -1.75
CA HIS A 195 1.15 3.07 -1.58
C HIS A 195 2.54 2.65 -1.07
N THR A 196 3.60 3.35 -1.48
CA THR A 196 4.98 3.11 -1.05
C THR A 196 5.14 3.34 0.45
N ALA A 197 4.46 4.35 1.03
CA ALA A 197 4.52 4.58 2.46
C ALA A 197 3.93 3.39 3.24
N TYR A 198 2.79 2.86 2.80
CA TYR A 198 2.22 1.63 3.36
C TYR A 198 3.15 0.43 3.17
N GLN A 199 3.81 0.28 2.02
CA GLN A 199 4.80 -0.78 1.79
C GLN A 199 6.01 -0.65 2.75
N ILE A 200 6.48 0.56 3.03
CA ILE A 200 7.59 0.77 3.99
C ILE A 200 7.15 0.37 5.39
N VAL A 201 5.95 0.77 5.84
CA VAL A 201 5.38 0.34 7.12
C VAL A 201 5.31 -1.19 7.18
N LEU A 202 4.70 -1.81 6.17
CA LEU A 202 4.54 -3.26 6.05
C LEU A 202 5.87 -4.01 6.15
N LEU A 203 6.83 -3.62 5.31
CA LEU A 203 8.12 -4.29 5.26
C LEU A 203 8.94 -4.04 6.53
N SER A 204 8.78 -2.88 7.16
CA SER A 204 9.42 -2.56 8.45
C SER A 204 8.84 -3.40 9.58
N GLN A 205 7.51 -3.58 9.64
CA GLN A 205 6.85 -4.45 10.60
C GLN A 205 7.29 -5.90 10.43
N ASN A 206 7.34 -6.39 9.19
CA ASN A 206 7.84 -7.74 8.88
C ASN A 206 9.28 -7.95 9.38
N ARG A 207 10.16 -6.97 9.15
CA ARG A 207 11.56 -7.01 9.63
C ARG A 207 11.68 -6.98 11.14
N GLN A 208 10.76 -6.29 11.80
CA GLN A 208 10.65 -6.22 13.26
C GLN A 208 9.87 -7.42 13.86
N LYS A 209 9.33 -8.32 13.01
CA LYS A 209 8.48 -9.45 13.39
C LYS A 209 7.17 -9.02 14.10
N ASP A 210 6.69 -7.83 13.79
CA ASP A 210 5.41 -7.30 14.26
C ASP A 210 4.25 -7.83 13.40
N ILE A 211 3.90 -9.10 13.61
CA ILE A 211 2.82 -9.79 12.88
C ILE A 211 1.46 -9.08 13.04
N PRO A 212 1.04 -8.61 14.25
CA PRO A 212 -0.19 -7.85 14.39
C PRO A 212 -0.19 -6.54 13.60
N GLY A 213 0.92 -5.80 13.63
CA GLY A 213 1.09 -4.58 12.84
C GLY A 213 1.05 -4.86 11.34
N GLU A 214 1.82 -5.86 10.88
CA GLU A 214 1.86 -6.30 9.47
C GLU A 214 0.46 -6.63 8.95
N THR A 215 -0.30 -7.41 9.74
CA THR A 215 -1.66 -7.81 9.40
C THR A 215 -2.58 -6.60 9.27
N LYS A 216 -2.55 -5.66 10.22
CA LYS A 216 -3.39 -4.45 10.19
C LYS A 216 -3.06 -3.55 8.99
N THR A 217 -1.78 -3.42 8.65
CA THR A 217 -1.35 -2.67 7.46
C THR A 217 -1.88 -3.32 6.18
N LEU A 218 -1.75 -4.65 6.05
CA LEU A 218 -2.28 -5.41 4.92
C LEU A 218 -3.80 -5.29 4.78
N GLU A 219 -4.56 -5.29 5.89
CA GLU A 219 -6.01 -5.09 5.86
C GLU A 219 -6.38 -3.71 5.29
N THR A 220 -5.63 -2.67 5.68
CA THR A 220 -5.83 -1.30 5.18
C THR A 220 -5.53 -1.25 3.68
N MET A 221 -4.38 -1.80 3.25
CA MET A 221 -3.99 -1.84 1.84
C MET A 221 -4.99 -2.63 0.98
N ALA A 222 -5.44 -3.79 1.48
CA ALA A 222 -6.40 -4.64 0.82
C ALA A 222 -7.77 -3.97 0.67
N GLN A 223 -8.21 -3.16 1.65
CA GLN A 223 -9.48 -2.43 1.59
C GLN A 223 -9.44 -1.24 0.63
N ASP A 224 -8.30 -0.54 0.56
CA ASP A 224 -8.19 0.77 -0.10
C ASP A 224 -7.77 0.69 -1.58
N TYR A 225 -6.83 -0.19 -1.95
CA TYR A 225 -6.21 -0.16 -3.29
C TYR A 225 -6.68 -1.26 -4.24
N GLY A 226 -7.17 -2.38 -3.72
CA GLY A 226 -7.61 -3.51 -4.55
C GLY A 226 -6.52 -4.21 -5.34
N ASN A 227 -5.27 -4.05 -4.91
CA ASN A 227 -4.15 -4.77 -5.49
C ASN A 227 -4.21 -6.25 -5.09
N ALA A 228 -4.19 -7.14 -6.09
CA ALA A 228 -4.24 -8.58 -5.92
C ALA A 228 -3.06 -9.12 -5.09
N ASP A 229 -1.89 -8.49 -5.15
CA ASP A 229 -0.71 -8.89 -4.37
C ASP A 229 -0.85 -8.52 -2.88
N ASP A 230 -1.45 -7.37 -2.57
CA ASP A 230 -1.72 -6.97 -1.17
C ASP A 230 -2.71 -7.93 -0.51
N TRP A 231 -3.77 -8.30 -1.24
CA TRP A 231 -4.66 -9.39 -0.83
C TRP A 231 -3.92 -10.71 -0.68
N GLY A 232 -3.07 -11.07 -1.64
CA GLY A 232 -2.27 -12.29 -1.58
C GLY A 232 -1.49 -12.39 -0.27
N ASN A 233 -0.77 -11.32 0.09
CA ASN A 233 0.01 -11.23 1.32
C ASN A 233 -0.87 -11.29 2.58
N LEU A 234 -2.02 -10.60 2.61
CA LEU A 234 -2.98 -10.65 3.72
C LEU A 234 -3.52 -12.06 3.97
N LEU A 235 -3.82 -12.79 2.90
CA LEU A 235 -4.34 -14.14 2.98
C LEU A 235 -3.26 -15.14 3.39
N ASP A 236 -2.02 -14.97 2.92
CA ASP A 236 -0.87 -15.80 3.32
C ASP A 236 -0.55 -15.66 4.80
N ILE A 237 -0.44 -14.41 5.31
CA ILE A 237 -0.19 -14.19 6.74
C ILE A 237 -1.34 -14.78 7.57
N SER A 238 -2.59 -14.57 7.16
CA SER A 238 -3.77 -15.08 7.86
C SER A 238 -3.81 -16.61 7.90
N LEU A 239 -3.48 -17.30 6.79
CA LEU A 239 -3.37 -18.76 6.74
C LEU A 239 -2.27 -19.27 7.68
N SER A 240 -1.12 -18.60 7.70
CA SER A 240 0.03 -19.00 8.52
C SER A 240 -0.21 -18.82 10.03
N THR A 241 -1.05 -17.85 10.40
CA THR A 241 -1.35 -17.51 11.80
C THR A 241 -2.66 -18.12 12.32
N LEU A 242 -3.36 -18.94 11.52
CA LEU A 242 -4.57 -19.62 12.00
C LEU A 242 -4.28 -20.46 13.25
N PRO A 243 -5.08 -20.34 14.33
CA PRO A 243 -4.94 -21.15 15.53
C PRO A 243 -4.87 -22.66 15.23
N THR A 244 -3.96 -23.36 15.91
CA THR A 244 -3.79 -24.82 15.78
C THR A 244 -4.68 -25.63 16.74
N SER A 245 -5.36 -24.96 17.68
CA SER A 245 -6.14 -25.57 18.76
C SER A 245 -7.49 -26.14 18.31
N SER A 246 -8.03 -25.70 17.17
CA SER A 246 -9.35 -26.11 16.66
C SER A 246 -9.20 -26.78 15.29
N LYS A 247 -8.72 -28.04 15.27
CA LYS A 247 -8.38 -28.75 14.02
C LYS A 247 -9.53 -28.68 13.02
N GLY A 248 -10.74 -29.12 13.38
CA GLY A 248 -11.86 -29.17 12.45
C GLY A 248 -12.29 -27.82 11.84
N PHE A 249 -12.20 -26.70 12.57
CA PHE A 249 -12.48 -25.38 11.98
C PHE A 249 -11.30 -24.80 11.21
N ARG A 250 -10.08 -25.28 11.47
CA ARG A 250 -8.87 -24.88 10.74
C ARG A 250 -8.97 -25.22 9.27
N GLU A 251 -9.40 -26.43 8.94
CA GLU A 251 -9.60 -26.84 7.55
C GLU A 251 -10.69 -26.00 6.87
N ILE A 252 -11.82 -25.80 7.53
CA ILE A 252 -12.95 -25.00 7.01
C ILE A 252 -12.52 -23.54 6.77
N GLY A 253 -11.90 -22.89 7.76
CA GLY A 253 -11.43 -21.51 7.63
C GLY A 253 -10.38 -21.34 6.54
N ALA A 254 -9.45 -22.29 6.41
CA ALA A 254 -8.48 -22.28 5.32
C ALA A 254 -9.14 -22.39 3.94
N LEU A 255 -10.19 -23.22 3.80
CA LEU A 255 -10.95 -23.31 2.54
C LEU A 255 -11.62 -21.98 2.20
N PHE A 256 -12.26 -21.32 3.17
CA PHE A 256 -12.82 -19.98 2.97
C PHE A 256 -11.77 -18.93 2.57
N ILE A 257 -10.55 -19.03 3.10
CA ILE A 257 -9.46 -18.13 2.70
C ILE A 257 -9.01 -18.40 1.25
N TYR A 258 -8.93 -19.66 0.82
CA TYR A 258 -8.62 -20.00 -0.59
C TYR A 258 -9.72 -19.59 -1.56
N ARG A 259 -10.99 -19.73 -1.18
CA ARG A 259 -12.14 -19.19 -1.93
C ARG A 259 -12.00 -17.68 -2.12
N LEU A 260 -11.66 -16.96 -1.05
CA LEU A 260 -11.45 -15.51 -1.13
C LEU A 260 -10.24 -15.16 -2.01
N ARG A 261 -9.12 -15.89 -1.90
CA ARG A 261 -7.94 -15.74 -2.77
C ARG A 261 -8.31 -15.81 -4.26
N THR A 262 -9.17 -16.75 -4.61
CA THR A 262 -9.71 -16.89 -5.96
C THR A 262 -10.53 -15.68 -6.36
N LEU A 263 -11.44 -15.24 -5.49
CA LEU A 263 -12.38 -14.14 -5.73
C LEU A 263 -11.67 -12.79 -5.92
N VAL A 264 -10.63 -12.51 -5.14
CA VAL A 264 -9.82 -11.28 -5.24
C VAL A 264 -8.75 -11.34 -6.33
N GLY A 265 -8.67 -12.46 -7.05
CA GLY A 265 -7.71 -12.63 -8.16
C GLY A 265 -6.25 -12.69 -7.73
N ALA A 266 -5.97 -12.90 -6.43
CA ALA A 266 -4.61 -12.97 -5.91
C ALA A 266 -3.81 -14.10 -6.57
N THR A 267 -2.50 -13.88 -6.72
CA THR A 267 -1.59 -14.88 -7.26
C THR A 267 -1.55 -16.09 -6.33
N THR A 268 -1.77 -17.28 -6.90
CA THR A 268 -1.79 -18.55 -6.16
C THR A 268 -0.66 -19.44 -6.63
N SER A 269 0.12 -20.01 -5.71
CA SER A 269 1.21 -20.90 -6.06
C SER A 269 0.70 -22.27 -6.51
N ALA A 270 1.55 -23.03 -7.20
CA ALA A 270 1.25 -24.42 -7.59
C ALA A 270 0.91 -25.31 -6.38
N GLU A 271 1.57 -25.06 -5.24
CA GLU A 271 1.34 -25.80 -4.01
C GLU A 271 0.01 -25.41 -3.36
N ASP A 272 -0.32 -24.12 -3.33
CA ASP A 272 -1.58 -23.65 -2.77
C ASP A 272 -2.79 -24.16 -3.57
N TYR A 273 -2.67 -24.28 -4.90
CA TYR A 273 -3.71 -24.91 -5.73
C TYR A 273 -3.95 -26.38 -5.35
N LYS A 274 -2.87 -27.14 -5.13
CA LYS A 274 -2.97 -28.54 -4.70
C LYS A 274 -3.53 -28.65 -3.30
N LEU A 275 -3.04 -27.83 -2.37
CA LEU A 275 -3.46 -27.83 -0.98
C LEU A 275 -4.94 -27.44 -0.86
N SER A 276 -5.38 -26.41 -1.56
CA SER A 276 -6.79 -26.02 -1.64
C SER A 276 -7.67 -27.15 -2.15
N ALA A 277 -7.27 -27.83 -3.23
CA ALA A 277 -8.06 -28.93 -3.78
C ALA A 277 -8.09 -30.18 -2.89
N GLN A 278 -6.97 -30.53 -2.25
CA GLN A 278 -6.91 -31.64 -1.29
C GLN A 278 -7.76 -31.36 -0.05
N LEU A 279 -7.72 -30.12 0.43
CA LEU A 279 -8.52 -29.64 1.55
C LEU A 279 -10.01 -29.76 1.24
N ALA A 280 -10.44 -29.24 0.09
CA ALA A 280 -11.83 -29.29 -0.37
C ALA A 280 -12.32 -30.75 -0.50
N LEU A 281 -11.53 -31.65 -1.11
CA LEU A 281 -11.88 -33.07 -1.16
C LEU A 281 -11.97 -33.72 0.22
N GLY A 282 -11.11 -33.33 1.17
CA GLY A 282 -11.17 -33.79 2.56
C GLY A 282 -12.45 -33.35 3.28
N LEU A 283 -12.95 -32.15 2.95
CA LEU A 283 -14.20 -31.59 3.43
C LEU A 283 -15.44 -32.05 2.64
N ARG A 284 -15.26 -32.96 1.67
CA ARG A 284 -16.31 -33.49 0.78
C ARG A 284 -16.95 -32.42 -0.11
N ASP A 285 -16.17 -31.41 -0.51
CA ASP A 285 -16.54 -30.42 -1.53
C ASP A 285 -15.70 -30.63 -2.81
N PRO A 286 -16.11 -31.56 -3.70
CA PRO A 286 -15.39 -31.80 -4.94
C PRO A 286 -15.57 -30.67 -5.97
N GLY A 287 -16.59 -29.81 -5.83
CA GLY A 287 -16.80 -28.67 -6.71
C GLY A 287 -15.70 -27.62 -6.55
N ASP A 288 -15.38 -27.25 -5.30
CA ASP A 288 -14.22 -26.40 -5.02
C ASP A 288 -12.90 -27.00 -5.50
N ALA A 289 -12.71 -28.29 -5.27
CA ALA A 289 -11.49 -28.98 -5.69
C ALA A 289 -11.31 -28.94 -7.21
N GLN A 290 -12.38 -29.20 -7.97
CA GLN A 290 -12.38 -29.12 -9.41
C GLN A 290 -12.03 -27.69 -9.87
N ARG A 291 -12.74 -26.68 -9.35
CA ARG A 291 -12.53 -25.28 -9.73
C ARG A 291 -11.11 -24.79 -9.45
N ALA A 292 -10.56 -25.12 -8.28
CA ALA A 292 -9.20 -24.71 -7.92
C ALA A 292 -8.18 -25.27 -8.92
N LEU A 293 -8.27 -26.55 -9.27
CA LEU A 293 -7.32 -27.21 -10.18
C LEU A 293 -7.49 -26.74 -11.63
N GLU A 294 -8.72 -26.57 -12.11
CA GLU A 294 -9.00 -26.02 -13.44
C GLU A 294 -8.52 -24.57 -13.56
N GLN A 295 -8.71 -23.76 -12.51
CA GLN A 295 -8.17 -22.40 -12.48
C GLN A 295 -6.64 -22.41 -12.51
N GLY A 296 -5.99 -23.27 -11.72
CA GLY A 296 -4.54 -23.41 -11.74
C GLY A 296 -3.99 -23.79 -13.12
N LEU A 297 -4.66 -24.71 -13.82
CA LEU A 297 -4.30 -25.12 -15.18
C LEU A 297 -4.49 -23.98 -16.19
N SER A 298 -5.64 -23.30 -16.15
CA SER A 298 -5.94 -22.19 -17.06
C SER A 298 -5.00 -20.99 -16.89
N LYS A 299 -4.56 -20.71 -15.65
CA LYS A 299 -3.54 -19.68 -15.35
C LYS A 299 -2.10 -20.15 -15.61
N GLY A 300 -1.88 -21.41 -16.00
CA GLY A 300 -0.54 -21.99 -16.16
C GLY A 300 0.27 -22.10 -14.87
N ALA A 301 -0.37 -21.97 -13.70
CA ALA A 301 0.27 -22.05 -12.39
C ALA A 301 0.58 -23.51 -11.99
N VAL A 302 -0.22 -24.46 -12.50
CA VAL A 302 0.05 -25.90 -12.41
C VAL A 302 0.00 -26.50 -13.82
N ASN A 303 0.47 -27.75 -13.95
CA ASN A 303 0.41 -28.47 -15.22
C ASN A 303 -0.24 -29.85 -15.04
N GLN A 304 -0.70 -30.44 -16.15
CA GLN A 304 -1.40 -31.72 -16.13
C GLN A 304 -0.58 -32.85 -15.50
N ALA A 305 0.74 -32.85 -15.69
CA ALA A 305 1.63 -33.86 -15.11
C ALA A 305 1.63 -33.84 -13.57
N THR A 306 1.45 -32.66 -12.98
CA THR A 306 1.52 -32.49 -11.51
C THR A 306 0.18 -32.58 -10.81
N VAL A 307 -0.93 -32.25 -11.48
CA VAL A 307 -2.27 -32.23 -10.86
C VAL A 307 -3.29 -33.16 -11.52
N GLY A 308 -2.95 -33.81 -12.64
CA GLY A 308 -3.90 -34.56 -13.47
C GLY A 308 -4.63 -35.67 -12.71
N ALA A 309 -3.93 -36.44 -11.87
CA ALA A 309 -4.56 -37.48 -11.05
C ALA A 309 -5.52 -36.90 -10.00
N LEU A 310 -5.15 -35.78 -9.38
CA LEU A 310 -5.98 -35.10 -8.39
C LEU A 310 -7.23 -34.49 -9.05
N LEU A 311 -7.07 -33.88 -10.23
CA LEU A 311 -8.17 -33.35 -11.02
C LEU A 311 -9.11 -34.46 -11.51
N GLN A 312 -8.59 -35.59 -11.95
CA GLN A 312 -9.42 -36.74 -12.33
C GLN A 312 -10.26 -37.23 -11.15
N LYS A 313 -9.68 -37.30 -9.95
CA LYS A 313 -10.40 -37.65 -8.71
C LYS A 313 -11.49 -36.63 -8.39
N ALA A 314 -11.17 -35.34 -8.45
CA ALA A 314 -12.15 -34.27 -8.22
C ALA A 314 -13.30 -34.33 -9.23
N ASN A 315 -13.00 -34.46 -10.51
CA ASN A 315 -14.00 -34.55 -11.58
C ASN A 315 -14.90 -35.79 -11.43
N ALA A 316 -14.33 -36.94 -11.04
CA ALA A 316 -15.12 -38.15 -10.80
C ALA A 316 -16.08 -37.97 -9.63
N ALA A 317 -15.63 -37.36 -8.53
CA ALA A 317 -16.48 -37.06 -7.38
C ALA A 317 -17.56 -36.03 -7.72
N ALA A 318 -17.20 -34.93 -8.39
CA ALA A 318 -18.11 -33.86 -8.79
C ALA A 318 -19.27 -34.36 -9.67
N ARG A 319 -18.99 -35.27 -10.62
CA ARG A 319 -20.02 -35.89 -11.48
C ARG A 319 -21.12 -36.62 -10.71
N THR A 320 -20.80 -37.16 -9.54
CA THR A 320 -21.77 -37.85 -8.69
C THR A 320 -22.39 -36.93 -7.64
N ASP A 321 -21.59 -35.97 -7.15
CA ASP A 321 -21.96 -35.11 -6.03
C ASP A 321 -22.98 -34.04 -6.46
N GLU A 322 -22.70 -33.26 -7.52
CA GLU A 322 -23.56 -32.15 -7.95
C GLU A 322 -25.01 -32.59 -8.24
N PRO A 323 -25.27 -33.69 -8.99
CA PRO A 323 -26.64 -34.13 -9.26
C PRO A 323 -27.35 -34.71 -8.02
N SER A 324 -26.59 -35.12 -7.00
CA SER A 324 -27.15 -35.70 -5.77
C SER A 324 -27.63 -34.64 -4.76
N LEU A 325 -27.17 -33.38 -4.89
CA LEU A 325 -27.45 -32.31 -3.93
C LEU A 325 -28.94 -32.09 -3.66
N PRO A 326 -29.87 -32.09 -4.64
CA PRO A 326 -31.29 -31.92 -4.35
C PRO A 326 -31.88 -33.02 -3.46
N ALA A 327 -31.47 -34.27 -3.69
CA ALA A 327 -31.90 -35.41 -2.88
C ALA A 327 -31.27 -35.38 -1.48
N ALA A 328 -29.98 -35.05 -1.40
CA ALA A 328 -29.28 -34.86 -0.13
C ALA A 328 -29.91 -33.72 0.68
N GLU A 329 -30.31 -32.63 0.03
CA GLU A 329 -31.01 -31.53 0.67
C GLU A 329 -32.35 -31.96 1.27
N ALA A 330 -33.17 -32.69 0.51
CA ALA A 330 -34.45 -33.20 0.97
C ALA A 330 -34.29 -34.15 2.18
N ALA A 331 -33.19 -34.89 2.25
CA ALA A 331 -32.84 -35.71 3.41
C ALA A 331 -32.36 -34.85 4.60
N ALA A 332 -31.47 -33.88 4.36
CA ALA A 332 -30.94 -32.97 5.37
C ALA A 332 -32.04 -32.16 6.07
N ALA A 333 -33.07 -31.74 5.32
CA ALA A 333 -34.23 -31.03 5.86
C ALA A 333 -34.94 -31.80 6.99
N LYS A 334 -34.91 -33.14 6.97
CA LYS A 334 -35.53 -34.02 7.99
C LYS A 334 -34.65 -34.24 9.22
N SER A 335 -33.36 -33.90 9.15
CA SER A 335 -32.43 -34.02 10.27
C SER A 335 -32.72 -32.98 11.35
N LYS A 336 -32.56 -33.36 12.63
CA LYS A 336 -32.63 -32.43 13.77
C LYS A 336 -31.38 -31.55 13.91
N SER A 337 -30.22 -32.02 13.43
CA SER A 337 -28.96 -31.28 13.42
C SER A 337 -28.75 -30.58 12.08
N GLY A 338 -28.12 -29.40 12.10
CA GLY A 338 -27.74 -28.64 10.90
C GLY A 338 -26.55 -29.22 10.12
N LYS A 339 -25.92 -30.31 10.58
CA LYS A 339 -24.71 -30.86 9.97
C LYS A 339 -24.86 -31.22 8.49
N GLU A 340 -25.92 -31.95 8.15
CA GLU A 340 -26.17 -32.33 6.76
C GLU A 340 -26.58 -31.13 5.90
N ASP A 341 -27.23 -30.12 6.49
CA ASP A 341 -27.53 -28.89 5.78
C ASP A 341 -26.25 -28.11 5.45
N VAL A 342 -25.28 -28.03 6.37
CA VAL A 342 -23.98 -27.39 6.10
C VAL A 342 -23.25 -28.11 4.95
N LEU A 343 -23.18 -29.44 4.96
CA LEU A 343 -22.53 -30.19 3.87
C LEU A 343 -23.19 -29.95 2.51
N VAL A 344 -24.53 -29.90 2.47
CA VAL A 344 -25.26 -29.59 1.23
C VAL A 344 -25.04 -28.13 0.79
N ALA A 345 -25.00 -27.19 1.74
CA ALA A 345 -24.74 -25.78 1.45
C ALA A 345 -23.31 -25.57 0.93
N GLU A 346 -22.31 -26.24 1.51
CA GLU A 346 -20.94 -26.29 1.00
C GLU A 346 -20.91 -26.82 -0.44
N GLY A 347 -21.58 -27.93 -0.73
CA GLY A 347 -21.68 -28.46 -2.10
C GLY A 347 -22.30 -27.45 -3.07
N TYR A 348 -23.42 -26.82 -2.72
CA TYR A 348 -24.01 -25.77 -3.56
C TYR A 348 -23.04 -24.59 -3.78
N PHE A 349 -22.30 -24.17 -2.75
CA PHE A 349 -21.25 -23.15 -2.88
C PHE A 349 -20.13 -23.61 -3.84
N GLY A 350 -19.68 -24.86 -3.68
CA GLY A 350 -18.70 -25.57 -4.50
C GLY A 350 -19.02 -25.63 -5.99
N TYR A 351 -20.29 -25.47 -6.37
CA TYR A 351 -20.74 -25.36 -7.77
C TYR A 351 -21.22 -23.97 -8.17
N GLY A 352 -21.12 -22.97 -7.29
CA GLY A 352 -21.48 -21.58 -7.58
C GLY A 352 -22.99 -21.34 -7.51
N LYS A 353 -23.76 -22.29 -6.95
CA LYS A 353 -25.20 -22.18 -6.72
C LYS A 353 -25.45 -21.41 -5.42
N TYR A 354 -25.00 -20.15 -5.37
CA TYR A 354 -24.96 -19.35 -4.15
C TYR A 354 -26.34 -19.13 -3.53
N ALA A 355 -27.39 -18.97 -4.34
CA ALA A 355 -28.76 -18.83 -3.83
C ALA A 355 -29.22 -20.08 -3.05
N ASP A 356 -28.91 -21.27 -3.56
CA ASP A 356 -29.21 -22.54 -2.87
C ASP A 356 -28.34 -22.73 -1.63
N ALA A 357 -27.05 -22.39 -1.71
CA ALA A 357 -26.14 -22.41 -0.58
C ALA A 357 -26.67 -21.55 0.58
N ILE A 358 -27.07 -20.29 0.30
CA ILE A 358 -27.64 -19.38 1.31
C ILE A 358 -28.91 -19.96 1.92
N ARG A 359 -29.83 -20.46 1.08
CA ARG A 359 -31.12 -20.99 1.51
C ARG A 359 -30.95 -22.19 2.45
N VAL A 360 -30.07 -23.12 2.10
CA VAL A 360 -29.79 -24.32 2.91
C VAL A 360 -29.01 -23.96 4.18
N ALA A 361 -28.00 -23.09 4.08
CA ALA A 361 -27.24 -22.65 5.25
C ALA A 361 -28.11 -21.89 6.26
N ARG A 362 -29.09 -21.09 5.82
CA ARG A 362 -30.08 -20.48 6.74
C ARG A 362 -30.88 -21.51 7.54
N ARG A 363 -31.21 -22.65 6.93
CA ARG A 363 -31.87 -23.76 7.63
C ARG A 363 -30.93 -24.40 8.66
N ALA A 364 -29.66 -24.59 8.33
CA ALA A 364 -28.65 -25.09 9.26
C ALA A 364 -28.48 -24.15 10.47
N LEU A 365 -28.38 -22.84 10.20
CA LEU A 365 -28.30 -21.79 11.23
C LEU A 365 -29.50 -21.83 12.18
N ALA A 366 -30.72 -21.98 11.65
CA ALA A 366 -31.94 -22.07 12.45
C ALA A 366 -31.99 -23.32 13.34
N LYS A 367 -31.31 -24.41 12.97
CA LYS A 367 -31.19 -25.63 13.78
C LYS A 367 -30.18 -25.50 14.93
N GLY A 368 -29.34 -24.46 14.92
CA GLY A 368 -28.38 -24.16 15.98
C GLY A 368 -27.24 -25.19 16.09
N GLY A 369 -26.60 -25.23 17.25
CA GLY A 369 -25.44 -26.09 17.50
C GLY A 369 -24.13 -25.53 16.95
N ARG A 370 -23.09 -26.37 16.90
CA ARG A 370 -21.76 -25.98 16.42
C ARG A 370 -21.78 -25.58 14.95
N GLU A 371 -22.63 -26.24 14.18
CA GLU A 371 -22.80 -26.07 12.74
C GLU A 371 -23.34 -24.68 12.36
N ALA A 372 -24.02 -24.00 13.29
CA ALA A 372 -24.52 -22.64 13.08
C ALA A 372 -23.39 -21.64 12.78
N ILE A 373 -22.18 -21.85 13.30
CA ILE A 373 -21.02 -20.97 13.07
C ILE A 373 -20.58 -21.04 11.60
N GLU A 374 -20.42 -22.25 11.07
CA GLU A 374 -20.07 -22.50 9.68
C GLU A 374 -21.19 -22.09 8.72
N ALA A 375 -22.45 -22.36 9.09
CA ALA A 375 -23.61 -21.91 8.34
C ALA A 375 -23.66 -20.38 8.20
N GLN A 376 -23.38 -19.63 9.27
CA GLN A 376 -23.31 -18.18 9.23
C GLN A 376 -22.18 -17.67 8.31
N MET A 377 -21.01 -18.34 8.36
CA MET A 377 -19.89 -18.05 7.46
C MET A 377 -20.25 -18.30 5.99
N LEU A 378 -20.89 -19.43 5.70
CA LEU A 378 -21.37 -19.80 4.36
C LEU A 378 -22.33 -18.78 3.78
N ILE A 379 -23.31 -18.33 4.57
CA ILE A 379 -24.28 -17.32 4.14
C ILE A 379 -23.52 -16.05 3.72
N GLY A 380 -22.64 -15.54 4.58
CA GLY A 380 -21.88 -14.33 4.31
C GLY A 380 -20.96 -14.44 3.08
N ALA A 381 -20.24 -15.55 2.96
CA ALA A 381 -19.35 -15.80 1.83
C ALA A 381 -20.10 -15.97 0.50
N ALA A 382 -21.24 -16.67 0.51
CA ALA A 382 -22.08 -16.85 -0.67
C ALA A 382 -22.68 -15.52 -1.12
N GLN A 383 -23.14 -14.70 -0.18
CA GLN A 383 -23.63 -13.34 -0.44
C GLN A 383 -22.54 -12.44 -1.04
N ALA A 384 -21.33 -12.47 -0.47
CA ALA A 384 -20.20 -11.71 -1.01
C ALA A 384 -19.83 -12.18 -2.44
N SER A 385 -19.88 -13.49 -2.69
CA SER A 385 -19.56 -14.09 -4.00
C SER A 385 -20.61 -13.77 -5.07
N SER A 386 -21.88 -13.61 -4.67
CA SER A 386 -22.98 -13.23 -5.58
C SER A 386 -23.22 -11.72 -5.68
N GLY A 387 -22.47 -10.90 -4.94
CA GLY A 387 -22.62 -9.44 -4.92
C GLY A 387 -23.82 -8.93 -4.11
N ASP A 388 -24.34 -9.72 -3.16
CA ASP A 388 -25.40 -9.31 -2.24
C ASP A 388 -24.86 -8.37 -1.15
N ASN A 389 -25.47 -7.19 -1.03
CA ASN A 389 -25.10 -6.14 -0.08
C ASN A 389 -25.27 -6.56 1.40
N ALA A 390 -26.05 -7.61 1.69
CA ALA A 390 -26.19 -8.15 3.03
C ALA A 390 -24.94 -8.92 3.52
N ALA A 391 -23.95 -9.18 2.65
CA ALA A 391 -22.76 -9.95 2.97
C ALA A 391 -22.03 -9.44 4.22
N ALA A 392 -21.74 -8.13 4.30
CA ALA A 392 -21.00 -7.54 5.42
C ALA A 392 -21.72 -7.76 6.76
N GLN A 393 -23.05 -7.64 6.78
CA GLN A 393 -23.87 -7.87 7.97
C GLN A 393 -23.81 -9.35 8.40
N SER A 394 -23.98 -10.28 7.46
CA SER A 394 -23.90 -11.72 7.74
C SER A 394 -22.52 -12.13 8.25
N LEU A 395 -21.45 -11.60 7.66
CA LEU A 395 -20.07 -11.91 8.04
C LEU A 395 -19.74 -11.37 9.44
N ALA A 396 -20.22 -10.18 9.80
CA ALA A 396 -20.06 -9.63 11.15
C ALA A 396 -20.73 -10.47 12.25
N ALA A 397 -21.75 -11.26 11.89
CA ALA A 397 -22.47 -12.14 12.80
C ALA A 397 -21.78 -13.50 13.04
N VAL A 398 -20.70 -13.83 12.32
CA VAL A 398 -19.91 -15.04 12.59
C VAL A 398 -19.20 -14.90 13.94
N LYS A 399 -19.50 -15.80 14.88
CA LYS A 399 -18.97 -15.82 16.25
C LYS A 399 -18.84 -17.23 16.77
N GLY A 400 -17.92 -17.45 17.72
CA GLY A 400 -17.82 -18.68 18.50
C GLY A 400 -16.65 -19.59 18.14
N ASP A 401 -15.89 -19.27 17.09
CA ASP A 401 -14.59 -19.87 16.81
C ASP A 401 -13.65 -18.84 16.16
N PRO A 402 -12.44 -18.62 16.69
CA PRO A 402 -11.54 -17.57 16.22
C PRO A 402 -11.05 -17.78 14.78
N ILE A 403 -11.05 -19.00 14.26
CA ILE A 403 -10.64 -19.29 12.88
C ILE A 403 -11.71 -18.81 11.90
N LEU A 404 -12.98 -19.15 12.17
CA LEU A 404 -14.09 -18.69 11.33
C LEU A 404 -14.36 -17.20 11.49
N GLU A 405 -14.14 -16.64 12.68
CA GLU A 405 -14.16 -15.18 12.87
C GLU A 405 -13.09 -14.49 12.03
N ARG A 406 -11.86 -15.04 11.97
CA ARG A 406 -10.81 -14.49 11.11
C ARG A 406 -11.18 -14.57 9.62
N ALA A 407 -11.68 -15.71 9.17
CA ALA A 407 -12.14 -15.85 7.79
C ALA A 407 -13.27 -14.85 7.50
N ALA A 408 -14.24 -14.71 8.38
CA ALA A 408 -15.35 -13.77 8.22
C ALA A 408 -14.89 -12.31 8.16
N GLN A 409 -13.90 -11.92 8.95
CA GLN A 409 -13.29 -10.58 8.89
C GLN A 409 -12.68 -10.30 7.50
N LEU A 410 -11.92 -11.26 6.94
CA LEU A 410 -11.32 -11.11 5.62
C LEU A 410 -12.37 -10.98 4.51
N TRP A 411 -13.42 -11.79 4.57
CA TRP A 411 -14.54 -11.68 3.63
C TRP A 411 -15.32 -10.38 3.83
N SER A 412 -15.41 -9.86 5.06
CA SER A 412 -16.08 -8.59 5.35
C SER A 412 -15.29 -7.41 4.78
N LEU A 413 -13.95 -7.45 4.87
CA LEU A 413 -13.07 -6.49 4.20
C LEU A 413 -13.32 -6.49 2.68
N TYR A 414 -13.49 -7.67 2.08
CA TYR A 414 -13.82 -7.76 0.66
C TYR A 414 -15.22 -7.18 0.36
N ALA A 415 -16.22 -7.48 1.18
CA ALA A 415 -17.58 -6.96 1.00
C ALA A 415 -17.67 -5.44 1.20
N THR A 416 -16.77 -4.84 1.97
CA THR A 416 -16.74 -3.41 2.32
C THR A 416 -15.56 -2.64 1.71
N ARG A 417 -14.90 -3.24 0.70
CA ARG A 417 -13.78 -2.65 -0.03
C ARG A 417 -14.16 -1.33 -0.71
N LYS A 418 -13.22 -0.40 -0.85
CA LYS A 418 -13.50 0.93 -1.44
C LYS A 418 -13.35 0.98 -2.97
N TYR A 419 -12.77 -0.07 -3.56
CA TYR A 419 -12.52 -0.17 -4.99
C TYR A 419 -13.44 -1.22 -5.64
N GLY A 420 -13.77 -1.04 -6.92
CA GLY A 420 -14.55 -2.04 -7.68
C GLY A 420 -15.95 -2.31 -7.13
N LEU A 421 -16.44 -1.53 -6.17
CA LEU A 421 -17.88 -1.36 -5.93
C LEU A 421 -18.36 -0.41 -7.04
N ALA A 422 -19.21 -0.89 -7.94
CA ALA A 422 -19.88 0.01 -8.88
C ALA A 422 -20.54 1.12 -8.05
N ALA A 423 -20.26 2.39 -8.39
CA ALA A 423 -20.94 3.51 -7.74
C ALA A 423 -22.44 3.23 -7.79
N ALA A 424 -23.07 3.11 -6.62
CA ALA A 424 -24.51 2.95 -6.55
C ALA A 424 -25.12 4.11 -7.34
N ALA A 425 -25.77 3.79 -8.46
CA ALA A 425 -26.47 4.80 -9.24
C ALA A 425 -27.41 5.54 -8.27
N PRO A 426 -27.42 6.89 -8.27
CA PRO A 426 -28.35 7.62 -7.42
C PRO A 426 -29.76 7.10 -7.71
N ALA A 427 -30.50 6.79 -6.66
CA ALA A 427 -31.89 6.36 -6.77
C ALA A 427 -32.61 7.36 -7.70
N PRO A 428 -33.37 6.90 -8.71
CA PRO A 428 -34.09 7.80 -9.59
C PRO A 428 -34.98 8.68 -8.71
N ALA A 429 -34.80 10.00 -8.85
CA ALA A 429 -35.63 10.96 -8.15
C ALA A 429 -37.09 10.68 -8.52
N SER A 430 -37.89 10.35 -7.51
CA SER A 430 -39.34 10.26 -7.65
C SER A 430 -39.85 11.62 -8.12
N HIS A 431 -40.31 11.69 -9.36
CA HIS A 431 -41.07 12.82 -9.90
C HIS A 431 -42.56 12.58 -9.71
#